data_AF-A0A969QYP5-F1
#
_entry.id   AF-A0A969QYP5-F1
#
_cell.length_a   1.000
_cell.length_b   1.000
_cell.length_c   1.000
_cell.angle_alpha   90.00
_cell.angle_beta   90.00
_cell.angle_gamma   90.00
#
_symmetry.space_group_name_H-M   'P 1'
#
loop_
_entity.id
_entity.type
_entity.pdbx_description
1 polymer ?
#
loop_
_entity_poly.entity_id
_entity_poly.type
_entity_poly.pdbx_seq_one_letter_code
_entity_poly.pdbx_strand_id
1 'polypeptide(L)' 'MNYFEKGQPVSGDITDKLMLWDAGTEVNQAPGIGDEQAPRQKAHNTGKAENGKVGMVKDAFKYPETKSVLKVTIIGQ' A
#
# COMPACT_ATOMS: atom_id res chain seq x y z
N MET A 1 -7.31 -5.13 12.30
CA MET A 1 -7.57 -3.86 13.02
C MET A 1 -8.95 -3.94 13.62
N ASN A 2 -9.14 -3.53 14.87
CA ASN A 2 -10.47 -3.40 15.46
C ASN A 2 -10.90 -1.93 15.35
N TYR A 3 -12.06 -1.68 14.74
CA TYR A 3 -12.62 -0.33 14.57
C TYR A 3 -13.64 0.03 15.67
N PHE A 4 -13.77 -0.80 16.70
CA PHE A 4 -14.59 -0.56 17.86
C PHE A 4 -13.79 -0.79 19.14
N GLU A 5 -13.68 0.23 19.98
CA GLU A 5 -13.06 0.13 21.29
C GLU A 5 -14.15 0.13 22.36
N LYS A 6 -14.26 -0.95 23.13
CA LYS A 6 -15.29 -1.11 24.18
C LYS A 6 -16.72 -0.86 23.68
N GLY A 7 -17.01 -1.26 22.44
CA GLY A 7 -18.32 -1.11 21.81
C GLY A 7 -18.58 0.27 21.20
N GLN A 8 -17.63 1.20 21.26
CA GLN A 8 -17.73 2.52 20.62
C GLN A 8 -16.89 2.55 19.34
N PRO A 9 -17.39 3.13 18.23
CA PRO A 9 -16.60 3.27 17.01
C PRO A 9 -15.37 4.13 17.29
N VAL A 10 -14.22 3.72 16.75
CA VAL A 10 -13.02 4.56 16.78
C VAL A 10 -13.26 5.81 15.95
N SER A 11 -12.76 6.95 16.42
CA SER A 11 -12.80 8.22 15.67
C SER A 11 -11.47 8.96 15.84
N GLY A 12 -11.17 9.87 14.91
CA GLY A 12 -9.93 10.63 14.87
C GLY A 12 -8.92 10.11 13.86
N ASP A 13 -7.69 10.61 13.98
CA ASP A 13 -6.57 10.29 13.07
C ASP A 13 -6.07 8.87 13.32
N ILE A 14 -6.07 8.05 12.27
CA ILE A 14 -5.59 6.66 12.30
C ILE A 14 -4.41 6.44 11.35
N THR A 15 -3.78 7.51 10.86
CA THR A 15 -2.74 7.46 9.83
C THR A 15 -1.59 6.54 10.23
N ASP A 16 -1.17 6.58 11.49
CA ASP A 16 -0.07 5.75 12.02
C ASP A 16 -0.41 4.25 12.09
N LYS A 17 -1.68 3.87 11.90
CA LYS A 17 -2.10 2.47 11.83
C LYS A 17 -1.93 1.89 10.42
N LEU A 18 -1.71 2.74 9.41
CA LEU A 18 -1.58 2.34 8.02
C LEU A 18 -0.14 1.94 7.70
N MET A 19 -0.02 1.00 6.76
CA MET A 19 1.24 0.39 6.35
C MET A 19 1.22 0.21 4.82
N LEU A 20 2.39 0.24 4.20
CA LEU A 20 2.54 -0.03 2.78
C LEU A 20 2.70 -1.55 2.55
N TRP A 21 1.88 -2.08 1.65
CA TRP A 21 1.84 -3.50 1.31
C TRP A 21 2.21 -3.72 -0.16
N ASP A 22 2.87 -4.84 -0.40
CA ASP A 22 3.11 -5.45 -1.69
C ASP A 22 2.06 -6.53 -1.95
N ALA A 23 1.50 -6.55 -3.16
CA ALA A 23 0.53 -7.55 -3.57
C ALA A 23 1.18 -8.92 -3.83
N GLY A 24 2.47 -8.98 -4.16
CA GLY A 24 3.18 -10.23 -4.42
C GLY A 24 3.00 -10.79 -5.83
N THR A 25 2.49 -10.02 -6.80
CA THR A 25 2.10 -10.53 -8.12
C THR A 25 3.21 -10.44 -9.16
N GLU A 26 3.85 -9.28 -9.28
CA GLU A 26 4.90 -8.97 -10.26
C GLU A 26 6.12 -8.39 -9.54
N VAL A 27 7.32 -8.65 -10.06
CA VAL A 27 8.57 -8.13 -9.50
C VAL A 27 8.54 -6.61 -9.43
N ASN A 28 8.83 -6.07 -8.24
CA ASN A 28 8.87 -4.62 -8.00
C ASN A 28 9.87 -3.89 -8.91
N GLN A 29 9.43 -2.71 -9.37
CA GLN A 29 10.24 -1.76 -10.12
C GLN A 29 10.23 -0.38 -9.44
N ALA A 30 11.15 0.49 -9.86
CA ALA A 30 11.25 1.84 -9.31
C ALA A 30 9.89 2.57 -9.34
N PRO A 31 9.35 3.01 -8.19
CA PRO A 31 8.02 3.60 -8.11
C PRO A 31 7.83 4.77 -9.08
N GLY A 32 6.79 4.70 -9.91
CA GLY A 32 6.42 5.76 -10.86
C GLY A 32 7.26 5.83 -12.13
N ILE A 33 8.29 4.99 -12.27
CA ILE A 33 9.26 5.04 -13.38
C ILE A 33 9.34 3.71 -14.13
N GLY A 34 9.10 2.57 -13.46
CA GLY A 34 9.16 1.23 -14.07
C GLY A 34 8.35 1.10 -15.36
N ASP A 35 8.94 0.50 -16.38
CA ASP A 35 8.33 0.28 -17.69
C ASP A 35 7.21 -0.76 -17.67
N GLU A 36 7.28 -1.71 -16.73
CA GLU A 36 6.23 -2.68 -16.46
C GLU A 36 5.19 -2.16 -15.45
N GLN A 37 5.16 -0.86 -15.13
CA GLN A 37 4.09 -0.25 -14.33
C GLN A 37 3.04 0.41 -15.24
N ALA A 38 1.75 0.24 -14.92
CA ALA A 38 0.70 0.99 -15.60
C ALA A 38 0.93 2.52 -15.48
N PRO A 39 0.61 3.33 -16.50
CA PRO A 39 0.07 2.94 -17.81
C PRO A 39 1.14 2.59 -18.88
N ARG A 40 2.40 2.34 -18.51
CA ARG A 40 3.50 2.09 -19.48
C ARG A 40 3.52 0.67 -20.03
N GLN A 41 2.83 -0.27 -19.37
CA GLN A 41 2.69 -1.64 -19.88
C GLN A 41 1.96 -1.66 -21.24
N LYS A 42 2.44 -2.54 -22.15
CA LYS A 42 1.85 -2.72 -23.49
C LYS A 42 0.47 -3.40 -23.46
N ALA A 43 0.23 -4.21 -22.43
CA ALA A 43 -1.02 -4.91 -22.16
C ALA A 43 -1.14 -5.12 -20.64
N HIS A 44 -2.28 -5.62 -20.16
CA HIS A 44 -2.42 -5.96 -18.74
C HIS A 44 -1.48 -7.11 -18.35
N ASN A 45 -0.87 -7.03 -17.16
CA ASN A 45 -0.14 -8.14 -16.53
C ASN A 45 1.05 -8.64 -17.37
N THR A 46 1.89 -7.71 -17.85
CA THR A 46 3.09 -8.01 -18.65
C THR A 46 4.38 -8.04 -17.82
N GLY A 47 4.34 -7.61 -16.57
CA GLY A 47 5.48 -7.63 -15.68
C GLY A 47 5.91 -9.06 -15.36
N LYS A 48 7.18 -9.20 -14.97
CA LYS A 48 7.72 -10.51 -14.57
C LYS A 48 7.00 -10.99 -13.31
N ALA A 49 6.31 -12.11 -13.38
CA ALA A 49 5.68 -12.72 -12.21
C ALA A 49 6.71 -13.08 -11.13
N GLU A 50 6.39 -12.79 -9.87
CA GLU A 50 7.21 -13.20 -8.72
C GLU A 50 6.60 -14.36 -7.92
N ASN A 51 5.33 -14.71 -8.20
CA ASN A 51 4.59 -15.80 -7.52
C ASN A 51 4.60 -15.67 -6.00
N GLY A 52 4.54 -14.43 -5.51
CA GLY A 52 4.56 -14.09 -4.10
C GLY A 52 3.18 -14.18 -3.44
N LYS A 53 3.13 -13.65 -2.22
CA LYS A 53 1.90 -13.47 -1.44
C LYS A 53 1.85 -12.02 -0.98
N VAL A 54 0.65 -11.54 -0.70
CA VAL A 54 0.45 -10.22 -0.08
C VAL A 54 1.28 -10.12 1.19
N GLY A 55 2.08 -9.07 1.30
CA GLY A 55 3.03 -8.88 2.38
C GLY A 55 3.43 -7.43 2.58
N MET A 56 4.09 -7.12 3.70
CA MET A 56 4.73 -5.81 3.87
C MET A 56 5.79 -5.62 2.79
N VAL A 57 5.89 -4.41 2.23
CA VAL A 57 6.93 -4.08 1.24
C VAL A 57 8.32 -4.38 1.81
N LYS A 58 9.12 -5.13 1.05
CA LYS A 58 10.46 -5.60 1.41
C LYS A 58 11.37 -5.67 0.18
N ASP A 59 11.48 -4.55 -0.53
CA ASP A 59 12.33 -4.42 -1.71
C ASP A 59 13.48 -3.43 -1.47
N ALA A 60 14.18 -3.07 -2.55
CA ALA A 60 15.33 -2.16 -2.51
C ALA A 60 14.95 -0.68 -2.66
N PHE A 61 13.67 -0.34 -2.78
CA PHE A 61 13.22 1.02 -3.04
C PHE A 61 12.94 1.78 -1.73
N LYS A 62 12.97 3.12 -1.83
CA LYS A 62 12.67 4.00 -0.71
C LYS A 62 11.28 4.59 -0.89
N TYR A 63 10.53 4.56 0.19
CA TYR A 63 9.19 5.12 0.27
C TYR A 63 9.17 6.20 1.36
N PRO A 64 8.39 7.28 1.17
CA PRO A 64 8.14 8.21 2.25
C PRO A 64 7.36 7.52 3.38
N GLU A 65 7.45 8.07 4.59
CA GLU A 65 6.60 7.63 5.69
C GLU A 65 5.13 7.85 5.33
N THR A 66 4.23 6.93 5.70
CA THR A 66 2.81 7.04 5.33
C THR A 66 2.20 8.37 5.75
N LYS A 67 2.50 8.85 6.96
CA LYS A 67 2.02 10.13 7.49
C LYS A 67 2.54 11.37 6.77
N SER A 68 3.61 11.27 5.97
CA SER A 68 4.12 12.40 5.20
C SER A 68 3.43 12.57 3.84
N VAL A 69 2.65 11.57 3.40
CA VAL A 69 1.94 11.60 2.10
C VAL A 69 0.43 11.44 2.22
N LEU A 70 -0.04 10.85 3.32
CA LEU A 70 -1.46 10.62 3.54
C LEU A 70 -1.85 11.03 4.96
N LYS A 71 -3.11 11.43 5.12
CA LYS A 71 -3.79 11.55 6.40
C LYS A 71 -5.12 10.83 6.32
N VAL A 72 -5.40 9.93 7.25
CA VAL A 72 -6.66 9.19 7.32
C VAL A 72 -7.34 9.42 8.66
N THR A 73 -8.55 9.94 8.59
CA THR A 73 -9.40 10.21 9.75
C THR A 73 -10.66 9.38 9.65
N ILE A 74 -11.03 8.71 10.74
CA ILE A 74 -12.37 8.13 10.88
C ILE A 74 -13.26 9.16 11.59
N ILE A 75 -14.40 9.47 10.99
CA ILE A 75 -15.39 10.39 11.58
C ILE A 75 -16.54 9.52 12.08
N GLY A 76 -16.77 9.54 13.39
CA GLY A 76 -17.96 8.90 13.98
C GLY A 76 -19.22 9.64 13.56
N GLN A 77 -20.29 8.89 13.28
CA GLN A 77 -21.64 9.44 13.13
C GLN A 77 -22.28 9.71 14.49
#